data_AF-A0A920LXM4-F1
#
_entry.id   AF-A0A920LXM4-F1
#
_cell.length_a   1.000
_cell.length_b   1.000
_cell.length_c   1.000
_cell.angle_alpha   90.00
_cell.angle_beta   90.00
_cell.angle_gamma   90.00
#
_symmetry.space_group_name_H-M   'P 1'
#
loop_
_entity.id
_entity.type
_entity.pdbx_description
1 polymer ?
#
loop_
_entity_poly.entity_id
_entity_poly.type
_entity_poly.pdbx_seq_one_letter_code
_entity_poly.pdbx_strand_id
1 'polypeptide(L)'
;MKFIHVKGAKQHNLKNIDLDIPRDKLTVITGLSGSGKSSLAFDTLYAEGQRRYVESLSAYARQFLSVMDKPEVDTIEGLSPAISIEQKSTSHNPRSTVGTVTEIYDYLRLLYARSGSAKCLEHNISLEGQTIDQIGKKILNSFNKKRIFILAPVVKEQKGEHLNLFNDLLMKGYVRVTVNGVVYDLSDQIKLDKNKKHSISIVVDRLTVDLKNNSRLIQSLETCVSESNGLIEIQDMDNKDVFDAFSTKMACPKCGFSIQELEPRLFSFNSPSGACPSCDGLGYKSKIDLSKLIVRPELSLNQGAIKDWDASHTYHNRYLLNRVSQTFGFSLDTPFEDLLKKKKKYYFTEAKKKLTLAMFLKRVQERNF
;
A
#
# COMPACT_ATOMS: atom_id res chain seq x y z
N MET A 1 -35.22 -23.46 30.80
CA MET A 1 -34.61 -24.64 31.43
C MET A 1 -33.37 -24.21 32.21
N LYS A 2 -33.12 -24.75 33.41
CA LYS A 2 -31.96 -24.40 34.26
C LYS A 2 -30.69 -25.19 33.93
N PHE A 3 -30.81 -26.32 33.23
CA PHE A 3 -29.72 -27.21 32.87
C PHE A 3 -29.76 -27.54 31.37
N ILE A 4 -28.61 -27.93 30.83
CA ILE A 4 -28.47 -28.61 29.55
C ILE A 4 -28.38 -30.10 29.89
N HIS A 5 -29.35 -30.88 29.41
CA HIS A 5 -29.44 -32.31 29.69
C HIS A 5 -28.80 -33.08 28.54
N VAL A 6 -27.76 -33.86 28.83
CA VAL A 6 -27.11 -34.76 27.86
C VAL A 6 -27.45 -36.19 28.26
N LYS A 7 -28.00 -36.96 27.32
CA LYS A 7 -28.33 -38.37 27.52
C LYS A 7 -27.65 -39.25 26.50
N GLY A 8 -27.00 -40.29 27.00
CA GLY A 8 -26.38 -41.35 26.22
C GLY A 8 -25.28 -40.90 25.27
N ALA A 9 -24.39 -40.01 25.71
CA ALA A 9 -23.24 -39.59 24.89
C ALA A 9 -22.22 -40.74 24.74
N LYS A 10 -21.94 -41.12 23.50
CA LYS A 10 -21.12 -42.28 23.08
C LYS A 10 -19.95 -41.90 22.18
N GLN A 11 -19.84 -40.63 21.78
CA GLN A 11 -18.80 -40.14 20.88
C GLN A 11 -17.39 -40.56 21.31
N HIS A 12 -16.66 -41.19 20.39
CA HIS A 12 -15.31 -41.73 20.61
C HIS A 12 -15.22 -42.73 21.77
N ASN A 13 -14.69 -42.31 22.92
CA ASN A 13 -14.45 -43.17 24.08
C ASN A 13 -15.41 -42.87 25.24
N LEU A 14 -16.46 -42.08 24.99
CA LEU A 14 -17.52 -41.84 25.97
C LEU A 14 -18.35 -43.12 26.14
N LYS A 15 -18.59 -43.52 27.40
CA LYS A 15 -19.25 -44.79 27.73
C LYS A 15 -20.73 -44.59 28.02
N ASN A 16 -21.50 -44.13 27.03
CA ASN A 16 -22.95 -43.89 27.16
C ASN A 16 -23.30 -43.04 28.39
N ILE A 17 -22.69 -41.85 28.49
CA ILE A 17 -22.78 -41.03 29.70
C ILE A 17 -24.00 -40.11 29.67
N ASP A 18 -24.59 -39.93 30.85
CA ASP A 18 -25.65 -38.97 31.13
C ASP A 18 -25.10 -37.87 32.05
N LEU A 19 -25.36 -36.60 31.74
CA LEU A 19 -24.97 -35.49 32.61
C LEU A 19 -25.86 -34.25 32.44
N ASP A 20 -25.95 -33.48 33.52
CA ASP A 20 -26.67 -32.20 33.56
C ASP A 20 -25.67 -31.05 33.74
N ILE A 21 -25.58 -30.16 32.75
CA ILE A 21 -24.70 -28.98 32.80
C ILE A 21 -25.51 -27.76 33.24
N PRO A 22 -25.13 -27.05 34.31
CA PRO A 22 -25.85 -25.83 34.71
C PRO A 22 -25.72 -24.75 33.63
N ARG A 23 -26.86 -24.22 33.19
CA ARG A 23 -26.91 -23.15 32.20
C ARG A 23 -26.48 -21.81 32.82
N ASP A 24 -25.94 -20.92 32.00
CA ASP A 24 -25.53 -19.56 32.38
C ASP A 24 -24.48 -19.53 33.50
N LYS A 25 -23.67 -20.59 33.60
CA LYS A 25 -22.53 -20.70 34.52
C LYS A 25 -21.26 -21.07 33.78
N LEU A 26 -20.13 -20.63 34.32
CA LEU A 26 -18.82 -21.12 33.90
C LEU A 26 -18.67 -22.58 34.35
N THR A 27 -18.78 -23.51 33.41
CA THR A 27 -18.57 -24.95 33.65
C THR A 27 -17.18 -25.36 33.18
N VAL A 28 -16.43 -26.06 34.03
CA VAL A 28 -15.09 -26.55 33.72
C VAL A 28 -15.11 -28.08 33.63
N ILE A 29 -14.71 -28.62 32.48
CA ILE A 29 -14.54 -30.08 32.27
C ILE A 29 -13.07 -30.42 32.53
N THR A 30 -12.81 -31.29 33.51
CA THR A 30 -11.45 -31.67 33.94
C THR A 30 -11.26 -33.18 33.97
N GLY A 31 -10.01 -33.65 33.99
CA GLY A 31 -9.66 -35.07 33.96
C GLY A 31 -8.35 -35.37 33.22
N LEU A 32 -7.86 -36.60 33.35
CA LEU A 32 -6.60 -37.08 32.74
C LEU A 32 -6.61 -36.94 31.21
N SER A 33 -5.44 -36.81 30.58
CA SER A 33 -5.34 -36.83 29.12
C SER A 33 -5.99 -38.10 28.55
N GLY A 34 -6.76 -37.96 27.48
CA GLY A 34 -7.52 -39.07 26.89
C GLY A 34 -8.80 -39.47 27.64
N SER A 35 -9.20 -38.80 28.72
CA SER A 35 -10.43 -39.16 29.48
C SER A 35 -11.77 -38.85 28.77
N GLY A 36 -11.74 -38.38 27.51
CA GLY A 36 -12.96 -38.03 26.75
C GLY A 36 -13.46 -36.60 26.92
N LYS A 37 -12.65 -35.69 27.51
CA LYS A 37 -13.03 -34.27 27.69
C LYS A 37 -13.34 -33.58 26.36
N SER A 38 -12.44 -33.72 25.39
CA SER A 38 -12.60 -33.13 24.06
C SER A 38 -13.76 -33.79 23.31
N SER A 39 -13.91 -35.11 23.45
CA SER A 39 -15.05 -35.86 22.90
C SER A 39 -16.39 -35.31 23.37
N LEU A 40 -16.51 -34.98 24.66
CA LEU A 40 -17.73 -34.39 25.21
C LEU A 40 -17.89 -32.92 24.82
N ALA A 41 -16.84 -32.11 24.97
CA ALA A 41 -16.92 -30.65 24.79
C ALA A 41 -17.03 -30.24 23.31
N PHE A 42 -16.14 -30.74 22.46
CA PHE A 42 -16.02 -30.35 21.06
C PHE A 42 -16.83 -31.29 20.16
N ASP A 43 -16.58 -32.59 20.27
CA ASP A 43 -17.14 -33.56 19.32
C ASP A 43 -18.60 -33.91 19.62
N THR A 44 -19.14 -33.53 20.79
CA THR A 44 -20.55 -33.76 21.15
C THR A 44 -21.32 -32.45 21.35
N LEU A 45 -20.99 -31.66 22.38
CA LEU A 45 -21.75 -30.46 22.74
C LEU A 45 -21.63 -29.34 21.69
N TYR A 46 -20.41 -28.98 21.32
CA TYR A 46 -20.17 -27.97 20.28
C TYR A 46 -20.68 -28.44 18.92
N ALA A 47 -20.38 -29.68 18.55
CA ALA A 47 -20.84 -30.27 17.28
C ALA A 47 -22.37 -30.20 17.13
N GLU A 48 -23.11 -30.66 18.15
CA GLU A 48 -24.57 -30.63 18.13
C GLU A 48 -25.13 -29.20 18.18
N GLY A 49 -24.51 -28.31 18.96
CA GLY A 49 -24.92 -26.91 19.08
C GLY A 49 -24.76 -26.14 17.78
N GLN A 50 -23.64 -26.34 17.07
CA GLN A 50 -23.40 -25.75 15.76
C GLN A 50 -24.30 -26.39 14.69
N ARG A 51 -24.47 -27.73 14.68
CA ARG A 51 -25.35 -28.43 13.73
C ARG A 51 -26.78 -27.90 13.80
N ARG A 52 -27.38 -27.83 15.00
CA ARG A 52 -28.74 -27.31 15.21
C ARG A 52 -28.88 -25.86 14.76
N TYR A 53 -27.86 -25.03 15.02
CA TYR A 53 -27.87 -23.64 14.58
C TYR A 53 -27.85 -23.54 13.04
N VAL A 54 -26.97 -24.29 12.37
CA VAL A 54 -26.91 -24.35 10.91
C VAL A 54 -28.20 -24.89 10.31
N GLU A 55 -28.83 -25.87 10.94
CA GLU A 55 -30.12 -26.43 10.50
C GLU A 55 -31.27 -25.43 10.56
N SER A 56 -31.20 -24.44 11.45
CA SER A 56 -32.16 -23.34 11.54
C SER A 56 -31.98 -22.26 10.46
N LEU A 57 -30.86 -22.29 9.72
CA LEU A 57 -30.61 -21.35 8.62
C LEU A 57 -31.46 -21.70 7.37
N SER A 58 -31.40 -20.81 6.38
CA SER A 58 -32.16 -20.95 5.14
C SER A 58 -31.89 -22.30 4.44
N ALA A 59 -32.87 -22.81 3.69
CA ALA A 59 -32.74 -24.06 2.94
C ALA A 59 -31.53 -24.06 1.98
N TYR A 60 -31.20 -22.88 1.43
CA TYR A 60 -30.01 -22.66 0.63
C TYR A 60 -28.73 -22.81 1.48
N ALA A 61 -28.64 -22.14 2.63
CA ALA A 61 -27.46 -22.22 3.50
C ALA A 61 -27.16 -23.67 3.94
N ARG A 62 -28.19 -24.49 4.17
CA ARG A 62 -28.05 -25.92 4.49
C ARG A 62 -27.42 -26.76 3.37
N GLN A 63 -27.54 -26.35 2.10
CA GLN A 63 -26.92 -27.06 0.97
C GLN A 63 -25.42 -26.77 0.84
N PHE A 64 -24.97 -25.58 1.27
CA PHE A 64 -23.59 -25.12 1.10
C PHE A 64 -22.73 -25.27 2.35
N LEU A 65 -23.34 -25.21 3.53
CA LEU A 65 -22.63 -25.46 4.77
C LEU A 65 -22.54 -26.98 4.95
N SER A 66 -21.33 -27.49 5.11
CA SER A 66 -21.10 -28.88 5.50
C SER A 66 -21.87 -29.14 6.79
N VAL A 67 -22.98 -29.86 6.68
CA VAL A 67 -23.70 -30.35 7.86
C VAL A 67 -22.70 -31.21 8.60
N MET A 68 -22.29 -30.78 9.80
CA MET A 68 -21.39 -31.58 10.61
C MET A 68 -22.06 -32.91 10.92
N ASP A 69 -21.25 -33.98 10.94
CA ASP A 69 -21.73 -35.30 11.28
C ASP A 69 -22.47 -35.23 12.62
N LYS A 70 -23.65 -35.85 12.65
CA LYS A 70 -24.45 -35.89 13.86
C LYS A 70 -23.65 -36.69 14.91
N PRO A 71 -23.35 -36.11 16.08
CA PRO A 71 -22.57 -36.80 17.10
C PRO A 71 -23.35 -38.00 17.66
N GLU A 72 -22.63 -39.01 18.14
CA GLU A 72 -23.21 -40.19 18.78
C GLU A 72 -23.72 -39.84 20.18
N VAL A 73 -24.95 -39.36 20.25
CA VAL A 73 -25.68 -39.03 21.48
C VAL A 73 -27.17 -39.29 21.30
N ASP A 74 -27.84 -39.79 22.34
CA ASP A 74 -29.25 -40.15 22.25
C ASP A 74 -30.13 -38.88 22.22
N THR A 75 -29.99 -38.01 23.22
CA THR A 75 -30.67 -36.70 23.24
C THR A 75 -29.84 -35.64 23.95
N ILE A 76 -29.90 -34.40 23.44
CA ILE A 76 -29.42 -33.22 24.17
C ILE A 76 -30.54 -32.18 24.21
N GLU A 77 -30.94 -31.76 25.41
CA GLU A 77 -31.99 -30.75 25.61
C GLU A 77 -31.42 -29.48 26.24
N GLY A 78 -32.00 -28.33 25.90
CA GLY A 78 -31.60 -27.04 26.48
C GLY A 78 -30.28 -26.46 25.96
N LEU A 79 -29.67 -27.05 24.93
CA LEU A 79 -28.42 -26.60 24.30
C LEU A 79 -28.61 -25.32 23.48
N SER A 80 -27.74 -24.34 23.69
CA SER A 80 -27.69 -23.09 22.91
C SER A 80 -26.82 -23.25 21.65
N PRO A 81 -26.91 -22.33 20.67
CA PRO A 81 -25.90 -22.21 19.62
C PRO A 81 -24.51 -22.14 20.25
N ALA A 82 -23.59 -22.95 19.75
CA ALA A 82 -22.27 -23.12 20.34
C ALA A 82 -21.18 -22.50 19.46
N ILE A 83 -20.17 -21.90 20.09
CA ILE A 83 -18.98 -21.36 19.45
C ILE A 83 -17.77 -22.03 20.08
N SER A 84 -16.90 -22.61 19.26
CA SER A 84 -15.63 -23.18 19.71
C SER A 84 -14.55 -22.11 19.65
N ILE A 85 -13.77 -22.00 20.73
CA ILE A 85 -12.55 -21.19 20.79
C ILE A 85 -11.41 -22.16 21.07
N GLU A 86 -10.76 -22.62 20.01
CA GLU A 86 -9.66 -23.57 20.06
C GLU A 86 -8.32 -22.89 19.78
N GLN A 87 -7.23 -23.47 20.29
CA GLN A 87 -5.87 -23.14 19.88
C GLN A 87 -5.49 -23.85 18.57
N LYS A 88 -6.38 -23.91 17.58
CA LYS A 88 -6.01 -24.35 16.22
C LYS A 88 -5.22 -23.24 15.56
N SER A 89 -4.15 -23.58 14.84
CA SER A 89 -3.32 -22.61 14.14
C SER A 89 -4.19 -21.74 13.23
N THR A 90 -4.23 -20.45 13.52
CA THR A 90 -4.85 -19.45 12.66
C THR A 90 -4.22 -19.56 11.27
N SER A 91 -5.05 -19.48 10.22
CA SER A 91 -4.65 -19.54 8.81
C SER A 91 -3.29 -18.85 8.56
N HIS A 92 -2.34 -19.58 7.95
CA HIS A 92 -1.03 -19.07 7.55
C HIS A 92 -1.08 -18.21 6.28
N ASN A 93 -2.15 -17.43 6.10
CA ASN A 93 -2.21 -16.49 4.99
C ASN A 93 -1.24 -15.32 5.27
N PRO A 94 -0.22 -15.08 4.43
CA PRO A 94 0.76 -14.01 4.64
C PRO A 94 0.14 -12.61 4.62
N ARG A 95 -1.08 -12.47 4.10
CA ARG A 95 -1.87 -11.23 4.11
C ARG A 95 -2.82 -11.11 5.31
N SER A 96 -2.87 -12.11 6.17
CA SER A 96 -3.63 -12.03 7.42
C SER A 96 -2.73 -11.49 8.51
N THR A 97 -3.15 -10.39 9.12
CA THR A 97 -2.47 -9.73 10.24
C THR A 97 -3.40 -9.70 11.45
N VAL A 98 -2.86 -9.37 12.63
CA VAL A 98 -3.68 -9.13 13.83
C VAL A 98 -4.79 -8.12 13.55
N GLY A 99 -4.49 -7.05 12.81
CA GLY A 99 -5.46 -6.01 12.48
C GLY A 99 -6.58 -6.47 11.57
N THR A 100 -6.33 -7.42 10.64
CA THR A 100 -7.38 -7.97 9.78
C THR A 100 -8.22 -9.02 10.51
N VAL A 101 -7.61 -9.84 11.38
CA VAL A 101 -8.34 -10.86 12.16
C VAL A 101 -9.25 -10.22 13.20
N THR A 102 -8.83 -9.11 13.80
CA THR A 102 -9.62 -8.37 14.80
C THR A 102 -10.54 -7.32 14.19
N GLU A 103 -10.55 -7.17 12.86
CA GLU A 103 -11.24 -6.11 12.11
C GLU A 103 -10.82 -4.67 12.48
N ILE A 104 -9.89 -4.48 13.41
CA ILE A 104 -9.36 -3.15 13.80
C ILE A 104 -8.81 -2.41 12.58
N TYR A 105 -8.17 -3.12 11.67
CA TYR A 105 -7.65 -2.52 10.44
C TYR A 105 -8.76 -1.98 9.56
N ASP A 106 -9.94 -2.58 9.56
CA ASP A 106 -11.08 -2.14 8.75
C ASP A 106 -11.63 -0.80 9.26
N TYR A 107 -11.69 -0.65 10.58
CA TYR A 107 -11.99 0.64 11.21
C TYR A 107 -10.90 1.67 10.94
N LEU A 108 -9.62 1.29 10.96
CA LEU A 108 -8.53 2.21 10.60
C LEU A 108 -8.65 2.67 9.14
N ARG A 109 -8.97 1.78 8.20
CA ARG A 109 -9.19 2.15 6.80
C ARG A 109 -10.30 3.20 6.67
N LEU A 110 -11.39 3.02 7.40
CA LEU A 110 -12.50 3.98 7.42
C LEU A 110 -12.07 5.30 8.06
N LEU A 111 -11.34 5.26 9.18
CA LEU A 111 -10.84 6.44 9.88
C LEU A 111 -9.92 7.29 8.99
N TYR A 112 -8.96 6.65 8.31
CA TYR A 112 -8.04 7.35 7.40
C TYR A 112 -8.75 7.89 6.17
N ALA A 113 -9.76 7.19 5.64
CA ALA A 113 -10.53 7.68 4.50
C ALA A 113 -11.40 8.90 4.85
N ARG A 114 -11.97 8.94 6.06
CA ARG A 114 -12.91 10.00 6.48
C ARG A 114 -12.24 11.19 7.15
N SER A 115 -11.17 10.96 7.90
CA SER A 115 -10.54 11.98 8.74
C SER A 115 -9.04 12.19 8.42
N GLY A 116 -8.50 11.49 7.43
CA GLY A 116 -7.11 11.62 7.04
C GLY A 116 -6.86 12.83 6.14
N SER A 117 -5.95 13.72 6.55
CA SER A 117 -5.46 14.81 5.70
C SER A 117 -4.35 14.30 4.77
N ALA A 118 -4.61 14.22 3.47
CA ALA A 118 -3.60 13.81 2.50
C ALA A 118 -2.53 14.90 2.30
N LYS A 119 -1.27 14.49 2.10
CA LYS A 119 -0.14 15.41 1.91
C LYS A 119 0.67 15.04 0.68
N CYS A 120 1.24 16.05 0.02
CA CYS A 120 2.23 15.86 -1.03
C CYS A 120 3.54 15.30 -0.44
N LEU A 121 4.10 14.25 -1.05
CA LEU A 121 5.33 13.61 -0.60
C LEU A 121 6.57 14.53 -0.67
N GLU A 122 6.63 15.42 -1.67
CA GLU A 122 7.79 16.30 -1.89
C GLU A 122 7.67 17.62 -1.11
N HIS A 123 6.46 18.19 -1.07
CA HIS A 123 6.24 19.55 -0.57
C HIS A 123 5.60 19.59 0.83
N ASN A 124 5.09 18.47 1.35
CA ASN A 124 4.35 18.37 2.63
C ASN A 124 3.12 19.31 2.76
N ILE A 125 2.60 19.80 1.64
CA ILE A 125 1.38 20.63 1.57
C ILE A 125 0.15 19.72 1.61
N SER A 126 -0.92 20.17 2.29
CA SER A 126 -2.21 19.48 2.29
C SER A 126 -2.79 19.43 0.87
N LEU A 127 -3.24 18.23 0.48
CA LEU A 127 -3.91 17.96 -0.79
C LEU A 127 -5.44 18.02 -0.65
N GLU A 128 -5.97 18.59 0.42
CA GLU A 128 -7.41 18.78 0.54
C GLU A 128 -7.87 19.82 -0.49
N GLY A 129 -8.82 19.41 -1.33
CA GLY A 129 -9.49 20.31 -2.27
C GLY A 129 -10.20 21.41 -1.48
N GLN A 130 -10.01 22.66 -1.91
CA GLN A 130 -10.66 23.81 -1.29
C GLN A 130 -11.79 24.30 -2.19
N THR A 131 -12.91 24.67 -1.58
CA THR A 131 -14.01 25.31 -2.32
C THR A 131 -13.60 26.71 -2.78
N ILE A 132 -14.23 27.20 -3.85
CA ILE A 132 -13.97 28.54 -4.38
C ILE A 132 -14.18 29.61 -3.31
N ASP A 133 -15.20 29.45 -2.46
CA ASP A 133 -15.45 30.34 -1.32
C ASP A 133 -14.34 30.33 -0.27
N GLN A 134 -13.79 29.15 0.06
CA GLN A 134 -12.67 29.03 0.99
C GLN A 134 -11.41 29.67 0.42
N ILE A 135 -11.16 29.46 -0.87
CA ILE A 135 -10.05 30.10 -1.59
C ILE A 135 -10.24 31.62 -1.57
N GLY A 136 -11.41 32.12 -1.96
CA GLY A 136 -11.72 33.55 -1.96
C GLY A 136 -11.51 34.21 -0.59
N LYS A 137 -11.97 33.58 0.50
CA LYS A 137 -11.73 34.04 1.87
C LYS A 137 -10.24 34.09 2.23
N LYS A 138 -9.46 33.08 1.83
CA LYS A 138 -8.00 33.09 2.06
C LYS A 138 -7.32 34.23 1.31
N ILE A 139 -7.72 34.47 0.06
CA ILE A 139 -7.17 35.56 -0.76
C ILE A 139 -7.49 36.91 -0.13
N LEU A 140 -8.74 37.13 0.28
CA LEU A 140 -9.16 38.35 0.96
C LEU A 140 -8.33 38.61 2.23
N ASN A 141 -8.00 37.57 2.99
CA ASN A 141 -7.20 37.70 4.21
C ASN A 141 -5.71 37.95 3.93
N SER A 142 -5.11 37.20 2.99
CA SER A 142 -3.67 37.28 2.69
C SER A 142 -3.27 38.50 1.85
N PHE A 143 -4.16 38.95 0.96
CA PHE A 143 -3.87 39.97 -0.04
C PHE A 143 -4.71 41.24 0.10
N ASN A 144 -5.27 41.50 1.29
CA ASN A 144 -6.13 42.67 1.51
C ASN A 144 -5.50 43.99 1.02
N LYS A 145 -6.22 44.73 0.17
CA LYS A 145 -5.80 45.99 -0.49
C LYS A 145 -4.61 45.89 -1.44
N LYS A 146 -4.11 44.69 -1.75
CA LYS A 146 -3.06 44.49 -2.74
C LYS A 146 -3.63 44.33 -4.15
N ARG A 147 -2.81 44.61 -5.16
CA ARG A 147 -3.15 44.35 -6.57
C ARG A 147 -2.60 42.98 -6.93
N ILE A 148 -3.45 42.09 -7.41
CA ILE A 148 -3.06 40.71 -7.74
C ILE A 148 -3.38 40.37 -9.19
N PHE A 149 -2.58 39.47 -9.74
CA PHE A 149 -2.92 38.68 -10.92
C PHE A 149 -3.52 37.34 -10.48
N ILE A 150 -4.66 37.00 -11.07
CA ILE A 150 -5.25 35.66 -10.94
C ILE A 150 -4.84 34.87 -12.18
N LEU A 151 -4.09 33.80 -11.92
CA LEU A 151 -3.41 33.02 -12.94
C LEU A 151 -4.00 31.60 -13.00
N ALA A 152 -4.27 31.13 -14.21
CA ALA A 152 -4.70 29.76 -14.48
C ALA A 152 -3.51 28.97 -15.07
N PRO A 153 -2.82 28.10 -14.31
CA PRO A 153 -1.66 27.37 -14.81
C PRO A 153 -2.09 26.26 -15.78
N VAL A 154 -1.71 26.39 -17.05
CA VAL A 154 -2.03 25.40 -18.09
C VAL A 154 -0.88 24.42 -18.30
N VAL A 155 0.37 24.91 -18.22
CA VAL A 155 1.58 24.11 -18.40
C VAL A 155 2.51 24.33 -17.21
N LYS A 156 2.97 23.24 -16.57
CA LYS A 156 3.97 23.28 -15.49
C LYS A 156 5.19 22.43 -15.84
N GLU A 157 6.35 23.06 -15.89
CA GLU A 157 7.65 22.41 -16.11
C GLU A 157 7.73 21.42 -17.30
N GLN A 158 6.98 21.69 -18.38
CA GLN A 158 7.03 20.85 -19.58
C GLN A 158 8.02 21.42 -20.60
N LYS A 159 8.66 20.53 -21.37
CA LYS A 159 9.53 20.93 -22.47
C LYS A 159 8.72 21.09 -23.74
N GLY A 160 8.95 22.18 -24.47
CA GLY A 160 8.30 22.43 -25.75
C GLY A 160 8.21 23.90 -26.10
N GLU A 161 7.90 24.18 -27.36
CA GLU A 161 7.72 25.55 -27.86
C GLU A 161 6.28 26.06 -27.62
N HIS A 162 5.33 25.14 -27.38
CA HIS A 162 3.93 25.41 -27.04
C HIS A 162 3.18 26.39 -27.98
N LEU A 163 3.62 26.54 -29.25
CA LEU A 163 3.01 27.46 -30.23
C LEU A 163 1.50 27.21 -30.46
N ASN A 164 1.09 25.94 -30.55
CA ASN A 164 -0.33 25.59 -30.71
C ASN A 164 -1.17 26.08 -29.53
N LEU A 165 -0.63 25.98 -28.31
CA LEU A 165 -1.32 26.42 -27.10
C LEU A 165 -1.51 27.93 -27.09
N PHE A 166 -0.53 28.72 -27.53
CA PHE A 166 -0.69 30.16 -27.64
C PHE A 166 -1.75 30.57 -28.67
N ASN A 167 -1.80 29.88 -29.82
CA ASN A 167 -2.83 30.11 -30.83
C ASN A 167 -4.23 29.76 -30.31
N ASP A 168 -4.37 28.66 -29.57
CA ASP A 168 -5.64 28.26 -28.97
C ASP A 168 -6.12 29.29 -27.93
N LEU A 169 -5.21 29.83 -27.12
CA LEU A 169 -5.53 30.88 -26.15
C LEU A 169 -5.94 32.19 -26.80
N LEU A 170 -5.30 32.58 -27.92
CA LEU A 170 -5.70 33.73 -28.73
C LEU A 170 -7.10 33.55 -29.32
N MET A 171 -7.41 32.36 -29.85
CA MET A 171 -8.74 32.05 -30.37
C MET A 171 -9.83 32.10 -29.29
N LYS A 172 -9.49 31.75 -28.04
CA LYS A 172 -10.37 31.91 -26.87
C LYS A 172 -10.50 33.36 -26.39
N GLY A 173 -9.72 34.29 -26.94
CA GLY A 173 -9.79 35.73 -26.61
C GLY A 173 -8.93 36.15 -25.42
N TYR A 174 -8.00 35.31 -24.95
CA TYR A 174 -7.04 35.73 -23.93
C TYR A 174 -5.99 36.66 -24.55
N VAL A 175 -5.62 37.70 -23.81
CA VAL A 175 -4.64 38.71 -24.26
C VAL A 175 -3.27 38.50 -23.60
N ARG A 176 -3.23 37.99 -22.37
CA ARG A 176 -1.99 37.93 -21.59
C ARG A 176 -1.73 36.55 -21.00
N VAL A 177 -0.46 36.17 -21.00
CA VAL A 177 0.05 34.95 -20.39
C VAL A 177 1.29 35.27 -19.57
N THR A 178 1.53 34.51 -18.51
CA THR A 178 2.81 34.49 -17.82
C THR A 178 3.60 33.28 -18.28
N VAL A 179 4.85 33.51 -18.69
CA VAL A 179 5.81 32.45 -19.00
C VAL A 179 6.98 32.58 -18.04
N ASN A 180 7.22 31.53 -17.24
CA ASN A 180 8.26 31.51 -16.20
C ASN A 180 8.20 32.73 -15.26
N GLY A 181 7.00 33.21 -14.94
CA GLY A 181 6.77 34.36 -14.05
C GLY A 181 6.91 35.74 -14.70
N VAL A 182 7.14 35.82 -16.01
CA VAL A 182 7.16 37.08 -16.78
C VAL A 182 5.87 37.19 -17.60
N VAL A 183 5.19 38.33 -17.51
CA VAL A 183 3.97 38.61 -18.28
C VAL A 183 4.34 38.94 -19.72
N TYR A 184 3.72 38.26 -20.67
CA TYR A 184 3.80 38.52 -22.10
C TYR A 184 2.41 38.82 -22.65
N ASP A 185 2.36 39.66 -23.68
CA ASP A 185 1.17 39.82 -24.51
C ASP A 185 1.15 38.70 -25.56
N LEU A 186 -0.01 38.07 -25.75
CA LEU A 186 -0.18 37.00 -26.74
C LEU A 186 -0.12 37.53 -28.18
N SER A 187 -0.29 38.85 -28.39
CA SER A 187 -0.07 39.47 -29.70
C SER A 187 1.40 39.44 -30.14
N ASP A 188 2.34 39.31 -29.20
CA ASP A 188 3.76 39.30 -29.50
C ASP A 188 4.25 37.89 -29.89
N GLN A 189 5.28 37.81 -30.75
CA GLN A 189 5.89 36.51 -31.09
C GLN A 189 6.72 35.95 -29.91
N ILE A 190 6.09 35.16 -29.06
CA ILE A 190 6.74 34.45 -27.97
C ILE A 190 7.48 33.22 -28.52
N LYS A 191 8.81 33.27 -28.60
CA LYS A 191 9.65 32.12 -28.99
C LYS A 191 10.20 31.42 -27.75
N LEU A 192 9.76 30.19 -27.52
CA LEU A 192 10.27 29.33 -26.44
C LEU A 192 11.23 28.28 -26.97
N ASP A 193 12.23 27.93 -26.16
CA ASP A 193 13.22 26.90 -26.50
C ASP A 193 12.65 25.50 -26.25
N LYS A 194 12.64 24.66 -27.28
CA LYS A 194 12.10 23.29 -27.25
C LYS A 194 12.76 22.38 -26.21
N ASN A 195 14.03 22.64 -25.85
CA ASN A 195 14.80 21.77 -24.95
C ASN A 195 14.69 22.16 -23.47
N LYS A 196 14.18 23.35 -23.18
CA LYS A 196 14.02 23.87 -21.82
C LYS A 196 12.61 23.62 -21.31
N LYS A 197 12.51 23.46 -19.99
CA LYS A 197 11.21 23.38 -19.31
C LYS A 197 10.65 24.79 -19.17
N HIS A 198 9.37 24.95 -19.47
CA HIS A 198 8.63 26.20 -19.31
C HIS A 198 7.38 25.96 -18.47
N SER A 199 7.00 26.98 -17.70
CA SER A 199 5.73 27.07 -16.99
C SER A 199 4.91 28.22 -17.57
N ILE A 200 3.69 27.93 -18.01
CA ILE A 200 2.81 28.88 -18.71
C ILE A 200 1.49 28.95 -17.93
N SER A 201 1.14 30.15 -17.48
CA SER A 201 -0.14 30.42 -16.81
C SER A 201 -0.89 31.54 -17.54
N ILE A 202 -2.21 31.39 -17.73
CA ILE A 202 -3.05 32.43 -18.35
C ILE A 202 -3.33 33.50 -17.31
N VAL A 203 -3.26 34.77 -17.69
CA VAL A 203 -3.74 35.88 -16.84
C VAL A 203 -5.23 36.05 -17.06
N VAL A 204 -6.05 35.58 -16.12
CA VAL A 204 -7.52 35.62 -16.23
C VAL A 204 -8.07 36.97 -15.80
N ASP A 205 -7.59 37.52 -14.69
CA ASP A 205 -7.99 38.85 -14.25
C ASP A 205 -6.87 39.58 -13.49
N ARG A 206 -6.99 40.91 -13.44
CA ARG A 206 -6.21 41.82 -12.60
C ARG A 206 -7.17 42.59 -11.73
N LEU A 207 -7.04 42.45 -10.41
CA LEU A 207 -7.94 43.13 -9.50
C LEU A 207 -7.23 43.54 -8.21
N THR A 208 -7.76 44.60 -7.61
CA THR A 208 -7.41 44.99 -6.25
C THR A 208 -8.33 44.26 -5.29
N VAL A 209 -7.74 43.51 -4.37
CA VAL A 209 -8.49 42.69 -3.41
C VAL A 209 -9.16 43.61 -2.40
N ASP A 210 -10.48 43.68 -2.46
CA ASP A 210 -11.33 44.45 -1.56
C ASP A 210 -12.69 43.74 -1.40
N LEU A 211 -13.37 43.95 -0.27
CA LEU A 211 -14.66 43.32 0.06
C LEU A 211 -15.74 43.63 -0.97
N LYS A 212 -15.69 44.82 -1.59
CA LYS A 212 -16.64 45.25 -2.63
C LYS A 212 -16.50 44.45 -3.93
N ASN A 213 -15.31 43.90 -4.21
CA ASN A 213 -15.01 43.19 -5.44
C ASN A 213 -15.14 41.66 -5.31
N ASN A 214 -15.73 41.16 -4.23
CA ASN A 214 -15.79 39.72 -3.95
C ASN A 214 -16.51 38.92 -5.06
N SER A 215 -17.61 39.46 -5.62
CA SER A 215 -18.34 38.81 -6.72
C SER A 215 -17.47 38.63 -7.97
N ARG A 216 -16.70 39.67 -8.33
CA ARG A 216 -15.76 39.62 -9.45
C ARG A 216 -14.63 38.62 -9.18
N LEU A 217 -14.08 38.61 -7.97
CA LEU A 217 -13.04 37.66 -7.57
C LEU A 217 -13.52 36.21 -7.71
N ILE A 218 -14.72 35.89 -7.24
CA ILE A 218 -15.31 34.54 -7.38
C ILE A 218 -15.46 34.15 -8.85
N GLN A 219 -16.00 35.04 -9.70
CA GLN A 219 -16.11 34.79 -11.15
C GLN A 219 -14.74 34.55 -11.80
N SER A 220 -13.72 35.32 -11.45
CA SER A 220 -12.36 35.10 -11.96
C SER A 220 -11.79 33.74 -11.52
N LEU A 221 -12.05 33.33 -10.27
CA LEU A 221 -11.63 32.01 -9.77
C LEU A 221 -12.36 30.87 -10.48
N GLU A 222 -13.67 31.00 -10.75
CA GLU A 222 -14.44 30.02 -11.53
C GLU A 222 -13.86 29.85 -12.94
N THR A 223 -13.57 30.97 -13.62
CA THR A 223 -12.93 30.95 -14.93
C THR A 223 -11.55 30.28 -14.85
N CYS A 224 -10.72 30.62 -13.85
CA CYS A 224 -9.42 29.94 -13.63
C CYS A 224 -9.56 28.43 -13.47
N VAL A 225 -10.52 27.97 -12.66
CA VAL A 225 -10.74 26.54 -12.39
C VAL A 225 -11.18 25.79 -13.66
N SER A 226 -11.98 26.44 -14.51
CA SER A 226 -12.43 25.86 -15.78
C SER A 226 -11.29 25.71 -16.80
N GLU A 227 -10.38 26.69 -16.87
CA GLU A 227 -9.27 26.71 -17.84
C GLU A 227 -8.05 25.92 -17.37
N SER A 228 -7.81 25.90 -16.06
CA SER A 228 -6.73 25.13 -15.44
C SER A 228 -7.35 24.12 -14.51
N ASN A 229 -7.32 22.84 -14.92
CA ASN A 229 -7.90 21.62 -14.34
C ASN A 229 -8.02 21.55 -12.79
N GLY A 230 -8.74 22.49 -12.17
CA GLY A 230 -8.81 22.72 -10.72
C GLY A 230 -7.65 23.45 -10.04
N LEU A 231 -6.74 24.13 -10.74
CA LEU A 231 -5.60 24.83 -10.11
C LEU A 231 -5.78 26.36 -10.19
N ILE A 232 -5.24 27.08 -9.23
CA ILE A 232 -5.28 28.55 -9.22
C ILE A 232 -3.95 29.06 -8.68
N GLU A 233 -3.39 30.06 -9.32
CA GLU A 233 -2.17 30.73 -8.90
C GLU A 233 -2.42 32.22 -8.71
N ILE A 234 -1.81 32.81 -7.69
CA ILE A 234 -1.96 34.22 -7.37
C ILE A 234 -0.59 34.82 -7.24
N GLN A 235 -0.38 35.91 -7.96
CA GLN A 235 0.86 36.66 -7.93
C GLN A 235 0.55 38.12 -7.59
N ASP A 236 1.29 38.68 -6.64
CA ASP A 236 1.24 40.11 -6.35
C ASP A 236 1.83 40.90 -7.54
N MET A 237 1.17 41.97 -7.96
CA MET A 237 1.65 42.79 -9.09
C MET A 237 2.92 43.55 -8.74
N ASP A 238 3.08 43.93 -7.46
CA ASP A 238 4.18 44.77 -7.00
C ASP A 238 5.38 43.92 -6.53
N ASN A 239 5.13 42.68 -6.11
CA ASN A 239 6.18 41.76 -5.65
C ASN A 239 6.04 40.36 -6.28
N LYS A 240 6.93 40.06 -7.23
CA LYS A 240 6.93 38.77 -7.94
C LYS A 240 7.20 37.56 -7.03
N ASP A 241 7.79 37.76 -5.85
CA ASP A 241 8.13 36.68 -4.91
C ASP A 241 6.93 36.26 -4.03
N VAL A 242 5.89 37.09 -3.94
CA VAL A 242 4.67 36.76 -3.19
C VAL A 242 3.73 35.99 -4.12
N PHE A 243 3.78 34.67 -3.99
CA PHE A 243 3.00 33.74 -4.77
C PHE A 243 2.28 32.74 -3.86
N ASP A 244 0.96 32.64 -4.03
CA ASP A 244 0.13 31.62 -3.40
C ASP A 244 -0.54 30.78 -4.49
N ALA A 245 -0.66 29.48 -4.24
CA ALA A 245 -1.29 28.57 -5.17
C ALA A 245 -2.29 27.67 -4.46
N PHE A 246 -3.44 27.50 -5.09
CA PHE A 246 -4.61 26.80 -4.56
C PHE A 246 -5.04 25.71 -5.54
N SER A 247 -5.75 24.71 -5.01
CA SER A 247 -6.33 23.63 -5.79
C SER A 247 -7.74 23.35 -5.31
N THR A 248 -8.69 23.27 -6.24
CA THR A 248 -10.06 22.81 -5.96
C THR A 248 -10.16 21.30 -5.97
N LYS A 249 -9.24 20.62 -6.67
CA LYS A 249 -9.08 19.16 -6.64
C LYS A 249 -8.09 18.73 -5.57
N MET A 250 -8.05 17.44 -5.25
CA MET A 250 -7.03 16.88 -4.36
C MET A 250 -5.66 16.79 -5.03
N ALA A 251 -5.07 17.94 -5.34
CA ALA A 251 -3.83 18.05 -6.11
C ALA A 251 -2.85 19.06 -5.49
N CYS A 252 -1.56 18.76 -5.64
CA CYS A 252 -0.50 19.62 -5.16
C CYS A 252 -0.37 20.82 -6.09
N PRO A 253 -0.48 22.05 -5.57
CA PRO A 253 -0.34 23.24 -6.40
C PRO A 253 1.07 23.44 -6.96
N LYS A 254 2.11 22.80 -6.42
CA LYS A 254 3.49 22.96 -6.88
C LYS A 254 3.88 21.95 -7.97
N CYS A 255 3.85 20.65 -7.66
CA CYS A 255 4.25 19.61 -8.61
C CYS A 255 3.10 19.03 -9.45
N GLY A 256 1.85 19.43 -9.19
CA GLY A 256 0.69 18.86 -9.90
C GLY A 256 0.33 17.43 -9.47
N PHE A 257 1.01 16.85 -8.48
CA PHE A 257 0.69 15.53 -7.97
C PHE A 257 -0.73 15.51 -7.41
N SER A 258 -1.62 14.72 -8.03
CA SER A 258 -3.01 14.56 -7.61
C SER A 258 -3.27 13.18 -7.07
N ILE A 259 -4.14 13.11 -6.06
CA ILE A 259 -4.71 11.86 -5.57
C ILE A 259 -6.19 11.78 -5.96
N GLN A 260 -6.71 10.56 -6.02
CA GLN A 260 -8.14 10.32 -6.10
C GLN A 260 -8.80 10.55 -4.74
N GLU A 261 -10.13 10.58 -4.71
CA GLU A 261 -10.87 10.67 -3.45
C GLU A 261 -10.45 9.56 -2.49
N LEU A 262 -10.31 9.91 -1.22
CA LEU A 262 -9.88 8.99 -0.18
C LEU A 262 -10.99 8.00 0.12
N GLU A 263 -10.89 6.82 -0.47
CA GLU A 263 -11.78 5.69 -0.19
C GLU A 263 -11.10 4.67 0.75
N PRO A 264 -11.85 3.98 1.63
CA PRO A 264 -11.28 2.96 2.52
C PRO A 264 -10.48 1.86 1.79
N ARG A 265 -10.84 1.56 0.53
CA ARG A 265 -10.12 0.57 -0.30
C ARG A 265 -8.68 0.98 -0.63
N LEU A 266 -8.37 2.28 -0.69
CA LEU A 266 -7.00 2.78 -0.93
C LEU A 266 -6.07 2.46 0.25
N PHE A 267 -6.64 2.26 1.44
CA PHE A 267 -5.90 1.87 2.64
C PHE A 267 -5.88 0.34 2.82
N SER A 268 -6.27 -0.43 1.81
CA SER A 268 -6.28 -1.89 1.87
C SER A 268 -5.10 -2.48 1.12
N PHE A 269 -4.15 -3.10 1.83
CA PHE A 269 -3.08 -3.86 1.18
C PHE A 269 -3.58 -5.15 0.49
N ASN A 270 -4.83 -5.56 0.74
CA ASN A 270 -5.48 -6.69 0.05
C ASN A 270 -6.17 -6.29 -1.26
N SER A 271 -6.32 -4.98 -1.53
CA SER A 271 -6.90 -4.48 -2.77
C SER A 271 -5.78 -3.97 -3.68
N PRO A 272 -5.81 -4.21 -5.00
CA PRO A 272 -4.82 -3.66 -5.93
C PRO A 272 -4.68 -2.14 -5.86
N SER A 273 -5.76 -1.43 -5.50
CA SER A 273 -5.77 0.04 -5.38
C SER A 273 -4.96 0.57 -4.19
N GLY A 274 -4.82 -0.22 -3.12
CA GLY A 274 -4.08 0.16 -1.90
C GLY A 274 -2.80 -0.68 -1.67
N ALA A 275 -2.63 -1.76 -2.43
CA ALA A 275 -1.47 -2.62 -2.34
C ALA A 275 -0.22 -1.92 -2.88
N CYS A 276 0.90 -2.09 -2.18
CA CYS A 276 2.18 -1.62 -2.69
C CYS A 276 2.51 -2.38 -4.00
N PRO A 277 2.74 -1.69 -5.13
CA PRO A 277 2.98 -2.34 -6.43
C PRO A 277 4.30 -3.12 -6.44
N SER A 278 5.20 -2.83 -5.51
CA SER A 278 6.48 -3.49 -5.46
C SER A 278 6.36 -4.91 -4.87
N CYS A 279 5.54 -5.11 -3.83
CA CYS A 279 5.41 -6.38 -3.10
C CYS A 279 3.98 -6.96 -3.15
N ASP A 280 3.10 -6.37 -3.96
CA ASP A 280 1.69 -6.76 -4.08
C ASP A 280 1.00 -6.89 -2.71
N GLY A 281 1.22 -5.89 -1.84
CA GLY A 281 0.60 -5.85 -0.51
C GLY A 281 1.13 -6.85 0.52
N LEU A 282 2.13 -7.68 0.19
CA LEU A 282 2.72 -8.65 1.14
C LEU A 282 3.56 -7.99 2.24
N GLY A 283 4.04 -6.76 2.01
CA GLY A 283 4.90 -6.04 2.97
C GLY A 283 6.35 -6.53 3.05
N TYR A 284 6.68 -7.69 2.50
CA TYR A 284 8.04 -8.20 2.39
C TYR A 284 8.38 -8.65 0.97
N LYS A 285 9.69 -8.77 0.70
CA LYS A 285 10.22 -9.37 -0.52
C LYS A 285 11.28 -10.38 -0.15
N SER A 286 11.18 -11.58 -0.70
CA SER A 286 12.23 -12.57 -0.58
C SER A 286 13.49 -12.06 -1.27
N LYS A 287 14.55 -11.87 -0.48
CA LYS A 287 15.89 -11.59 -0.96
C LYS A 287 16.81 -12.67 -0.42
N ILE A 288 17.80 -13.04 -1.22
CA ILE A 288 18.84 -13.93 -0.76
C ILE A 288 19.70 -13.18 0.24
N ASP A 289 19.83 -13.79 1.41
CA ASP A 289 20.71 -13.34 2.46
C ASP A 289 22.05 -14.06 2.29
N LEU A 290 23.08 -13.30 1.96
CA LEU A 290 24.43 -13.83 1.75
C LEU A 290 24.99 -14.48 3.01
N SER A 291 24.60 -14.02 4.19
CA SER A 291 25.05 -14.59 5.46
C SER A 291 24.50 -15.99 5.71
N LYS A 292 23.34 -16.33 5.13
CA LYS A 292 22.78 -17.69 5.17
C LYS A 292 23.36 -18.61 4.10
N LEU A 293 23.90 -18.02 3.03
CA LEU A 293 24.50 -18.74 1.91
C LEU A 293 25.97 -19.10 2.21
N ILE A 294 26.69 -18.21 2.90
CA ILE A 294 28.05 -18.41 3.38
C ILE A 294 27.99 -18.97 4.80
N VAL A 295 27.95 -20.30 4.92
CA VAL A 295 27.76 -20.98 6.21
C VAL A 295 29.05 -21.01 7.03
N ARG A 296 30.20 -21.04 6.36
CA ARG A 296 31.55 -21.18 6.97
C ARG A 296 32.56 -20.28 6.27
N PRO A 297 32.57 -18.97 6.54
CA PRO A 297 33.46 -18.04 5.85
C PRO A 297 34.96 -18.32 6.09
N GLU A 298 35.31 -19.02 7.16
CA GLU A 298 36.66 -19.48 7.51
C GLU A 298 37.20 -20.57 6.55
N LEU A 299 36.32 -21.28 5.86
CA LEU A 299 36.70 -22.31 4.89
C LEU A 299 36.93 -21.69 3.51
N SER A 300 37.65 -22.43 2.66
CA SER A 300 37.76 -22.08 1.25
C SER A 300 36.49 -22.46 0.46
N LEU A 301 36.36 -21.96 -0.77
CA LEU A 301 35.23 -22.34 -1.63
C LEU A 301 35.21 -23.85 -1.90
N ASN A 302 36.38 -24.47 -2.12
CA ASN A 302 36.50 -25.92 -2.30
C ASN A 302 36.13 -26.73 -1.05
N GLN A 303 36.35 -26.16 0.14
CA GLN A 303 36.04 -26.77 1.43
C GLN A 303 34.59 -26.54 1.88
N GLY A 304 33.76 -25.90 1.06
CA GLY A 304 32.34 -25.71 1.34
C GLY A 304 32.01 -24.45 2.16
N ALA A 305 32.73 -23.35 1.94
CA ALA A 305 32.37 -22.05 2.53
C ALA A 305 30.94 -21.61 2.18
N ILE A 306 30.50 -21.97 0.97
CA ILE A 306 29.12 -21.81 0.48
C ILE A 306 28.45 -23.18 0.49
N LYS A 307 27.25 -23.25 1.05
CA LYS A 307 26.46 -24.50 1.09
C LYS A 307 26.19 -25.02 -0.33
N ASP A 308 26.38 -26.33 -0.54
CA ASP A 308 26.16 -27.06 -1.80
C ASP A 308 27.13 -26.68 -2.95
N TRP A 309 28.22 -25.97 -2.64
CA TRP A 309 29.26 -25.51 -3.59
C TRP A 309 30.65 -26.10 -3.27
N ASP A 310 30.69 -27.20 -2.51
CA ASP A 310 31.93 -27.88 -2.18
C ASP A 310 32.50 -28.70 -3.36
N ALA A 311 33.68 -29.27 -3.17
CA ALA A 311 34.33 -30.12 -4.16
C ALA A 311 33.58 -31.42 -4.50
N SER A 312 32.59 -31.81 -3.68
CA SER A 312 31.87 -33.09 -3.78
C SER A 312 30.57 -32.99 -4.59
N HIS A 313 30.03 -31.79 -4.77
CA HIS A 313 28.80 -31.54 -5.54
C HIS A 313 29.04 -31.30 -7.05
N THR A 314 27.98 -31.44 -7.84
CA THR A 314 27.85 -31.40 -9.31
C THR A 314 28.99 -30.75 -10.11
N TYR A 315 29.55 -31.50 -11.08
CA TYR A 315 30.61 -31.12 -12.03
C TYR A 315 30.43 -29.72 -12.67
N HIS A 316 29.16 -29.30 -12.88
CA HIS A 316 28.83 -28.01 -13.48
C HIS A 316 29.23 -26.81 -12.63
N ASN A 317 28.94 -26.83 -11.32
CA ASN A 317 29.26 -25.71 -10.42
C ASN A 317 30.78 -25.56 -10.26
N ARG A 318 31.50 -26.69 -10.21
CA ARG A 318 32.96 -26.71 -10.14
C ARG A 318 33.61 -26.15 -11.40
N TYR A 319 33.10 -26.51 -12.59
CA TYR A 319 33.58 -25.94 -13.85
C TYR A 319 33.42 -24.41 -13.89
N LEU A 320 32.27 -23.90 -13.45
CA LEU A 320 32.00 -22.47 -13.38
C LEU A 320 32.93 -21.77 -12.38
N LEU A 321 33.09 -22.32 -11.17
CA LEU A 321 34.00 -21.77 -10.17
C LEU A 321 35.45 -21.70 -10.64
N ASN A 322 35.94 -22.75 -11.32
CA ASN A 322 37.28 -22.76 -11.91
C ASN A 322 37.44 -21.68 -12.99
N ARG A 323 36.46 -21.54 -13.89
CA ARG A 323 36.49 -20.48 -14.91
C ARG A 323 36.51 -19.09 -14.29
N VAL A 324 35.67 -18.86 -13.29
CA VAL A 324 35.59 -17.59 -12.56
C VAL A 324 36.90 -17.29 -11.82
N SER A 325 37.47 -18.27 -11.13
CA SER A 325 38.77 -18.18 -10.47
C SER A 325 39.88 -17.77 -11.45
N GLN A 326 39.92 -18.39 -12.64
CA GLN A 326 40.89 -18.07 -13.70
C GLN A 326 40.69 -16.67 -14.28
N THR A 327 39.44 -16.26 -14.56
CA THR A 327 39.14 -14.94 -15.14
C THR A 327 39.46 -13.79 -14.19
N PHE A 328 39.24 -14.00 -12.88
CA PHE A 328 39.37 -12.94 -11.89
C PHE A 328 40.64 -13.03 -11.02
N GLY A 329 41.44 -14.09 -11.18
CA GLY A 329 42.73 -14.24 -10.52
C GLY A 329 42.63 -14.40 -9.00
N PHE A 330 41.74 -15.28 -8.52
CA PHE A 330 41.67 -15.65 -7.10
C PHE A 330 41.75 -17.17 -6.91
N SER A 331 42.32 -17.62 -5.80
CA SER A 331 42.41 -19.06 -5.50
C SER A 331 41.11 -19.58 -4.90
N LEU A 332 40.71 -20.80 -5.27
CA LEU A 332 39.56 -21.49 -4.67
C LEU A 332 39.88 -22.11 -3.30
N ASP A 333 41.17 -22.19 -2.94
CA ASP A 333 41.66 -22.79 -1.70
C ASP A 333 41.96 -21.76 -0.60
N THR A 334 41.85 -20.46 -0.90
CA THR A 334 41.95 -19.42 0.12
C THR A 334 40.66 -19.32 0.93
N PRO A 335 40.72 -19.12 2.27
CA PRO A 335 39.56 -18.83 3.10
C PRO A 335 38.70 -17.70 2.54
N PHE A 336 37.37 -17.88 2.59
CA PHE A 336 36.44 -16.94 1.99
C PHE A 336 36.47 -15.56 2.68
N GLU A 337 36.75 -15.50 3.97
CA GLU A 337 36.98 -14.23 4.69
C GLU A 337 38.13 -13.40 4.09
N ASP A 338 39.23 -14.05 3.73
CA ASP A 338 40.41 -13.37 3.22
C ASP A 338 40.20 -12.92 1.77
N LEU A 339 39.38 -13.66 1.03
CA LEU A 339 38.86 -13.25 -0.28
C LEU A 339 37.96 -12.00 -0.17
N LEU A 340 37.12 -11.91 0.87
CA LEU A 340 36.28 -10.72 1.13
C LEU A 340 37.11 -9.50 1.57
N LYS A 341 38.11 -9.71 2.44
CA LYS A 341 38.99 -8.65 2.98
C LYS A 341 39.87 -8.01 1.90
N LYS A 342 40.31 -8.79 0.88
CA LYS A 342 41.16 -8.30 -0.22
C LYS A 342 40.48 -7.33 -1.20
N LYS A 343 39.22 -6.92 -0.98
CA LYS A 343 38.47 -5.86 -1.70
C LYS A 343 38.96 -5.59 -3.14
N LYS A 344 38.90 -6.60 -4.00
CA LYS A 344 38.61 -6.35 -5.42
C LYS A 344 37.17 -6.77 -5.60
N LYS A 345 36.31 -5.80 -5.90
CA LYS A 345 34.96 -6.08 -6.37
C LYS A 345 35.09 -7.02 -7.57
N TYR A 346 34.85 -8.31 -7.35
CA TYR A 346 34.72 -9.27 -8.43
C TYR A 346 33.37 -8.97 -9.10
N TYR A 347 33.45 -8.23 -10.21
CA TYR A 347 32.30 -7.74 -10.97
C TYR A 347 31.95 -8.77 -12.04
N PHE A 348 30.77 -9.37 -11.94
CA PHE A 348 30.25 -10.23 -12.99
C PHE A 348 29.39 -9.37 -13.91
N THR A 349 29.86 -9.12 -15.14
CA THR A 349 29.08 -8.40 -16.15
C THR A 349 28.64 -9.33 -17.26
N GLU A 350 27.33 -9.35 -17.52
CA GLU A 350 26.83 -9.35 -18.90
C GLU A 350 25.89 -8.16 -19.04
N ALA A 351 26.26 -7.23 -19.93
CA ALA A 351 25.49 -6.11 -20.44
C ALA A 351 24.79 -5.18 -19.39
N LYS A 352 25.43 -4.04 -19.13
CA LYS A 352 24.84 -2.75 -18.69
C LYS A 352 24.26 -2.57 -17.28
N LYS A 353 24.37 -3.50 -16.32
CA LYS A 353 24.17 -3.17 -14.88
C LYS A 353 25.22 -3.86 -14.00
N LYS A 354 25.83 -3.11 -13.07
CA LYS A 354 26.86 -3.56 -12.13
C LYS A 354 26.27 -4.63 -11.18
N LEU A 355 26.70 -5.89 -11.27
CA LEU A 355 26.39 -6.94 -10.27
C LEU A 355 27.66 -7.35 -9.51
N THR A 356 27.57 -7.42 -8.19
CA THR A 356 28.62 -7.92 -7.27
C THR A 356 28.62 -9.46 -7.21
N LEU A 357 29.70 -10.12 -6.73
CA LEU A 357 29.77 -11.58 -6.46
C LEU A 357 28.51 -12.14 -5.79
N ALA A 358 27.97 -11.40 -4.82
CA ALA A 358 26.68 -11.65 -4.15
C ALA A 358 25.48 -11.87 -5.08
N MET A 359 25.43 -11.11 -6.17
CA MET A 359 24.35 -11.10 -7.13
C MET A 359 24.48 -12.20 -8.19
N PHE A 360 25.70 -12.65 -8.48
CA PHE A 360 25.98 -13.82 -9.32
C PHE A 360 25.54 -15.12 -8.61
N LEU A 361 25.92 -15.28 -7.34
CA LEU A 361 25.48 -16.40 -6.49
C LEU A 361 23.95 -16.52 -6.46
N LYS A 362 23.27 -15.36 -6.41
CA LYS A 362 21.81 -15.29 -6.47
C LYS A 362 21.21 -15.80 -7.77
N ARG A 363 21.82 -15.53 -8.92
CA ARG A 363 21.33 -15.93 -10.24
C ARG A 363 21.60 -17.39 -10.60
N VAL A 364 22.71 -17.95 -10.13
CA VAL A 364 23.04 -19.37 -10.35
C VAL A 364 22.04 -20.27 -9.61
N GLN A 365 21.57 -19.85 -8.42
CA GLN A 365 20.49 -20.57 -7.72
C GLN A 365 19.10 -20.33 -8.31
N GLU A 366 18.76 -19.12 -8.76
CA GLU A 366 17.47 -18.83 -9.43
C GLU A 366 17.26 -19.63 -10.74
N ARG A 367 18.32 -20.19 -11.34
CA ARG A 367 18.22 -21.09 -12.51
C ARG A 367 18.12 -22.58 -12.16
N ASN A 368 18.37 -22.94 -10.90
CA ASN A 368 18.39 -24.32 -10.41
C ASN A 368 17.18 -24.66 -9.51
N PHE A 369 16.22 -23.74 -9.37
CA PHE A 369 14.95 -23.93 -8.67
C PHE A 369 13.76 -23.57 -9.55
#